data_AF-X1PLE4-F1
#
_entry.id   AF-X1PLE4-F1
#
_cell.length_a   1.000
_cell.length_b   1.000
_cell.length_c   1.000
_cell.angle_alpha   90.00
_cell.angle_beta   90.00
_cell.angle_gamma   90.00
#
_symmetry.space_group_name_H-M   'P 1'
#
loop_
_entity.id
_entity.type
_entity.pdbx_description
1 polymer ?
#
loop_
_entity_poly.entity_id
_entity_poly.type
_entity_poly.pdbx_seq_one_letter_code
_entity_poly.pdbx_strand_id
1 'polypeptide(L)'
;RQYFIKHDDPKAQLQQTVKALNLDYHFRPFSLCLECNQALMPRSKDEVQSLVPSYVFKTQKQYTECPSCHRIYWQGTHWQAMVKELENLANGR
;
A
#
# COMPACT_ATOMS: atom_id res chain seq x y z
N ARG A 1 -20.68 14.54 -11.09
CA ARG A 1 -21.10 13.11 -11.01
C ARG A 1 -20.87 12.67 -9.57
N GLN A 2 -21.93 12.40 -8.80
CA GLN A 2 -21.82 11.93 -7.42
C GLN A 2 -21.83 10.39 -7.42
N TYR A 3 -21.04 9.77 -6.55
CA TYR A 3 -20.97 8.32 -6.42
C TYR A 3 -21.30 7.93 -4.98
N PHE A 4 -22.41 7.22 -4.79
CA PHE A 4 -22.91 6.84 -3.47
C PHE A 4 -22.42 5.45 -3.08
N ILE A 5 -21.79 5.36 -1.90
CA ILE A 5 -21.29 4.13 -1.31
C ILE A 5 -22.41 3.48 -0.50
N LYS A 6 -22.69 2.20 -0.74
CA LYS A 6 -23.88 1.52 -0.22
C LYS A 6 -23.64 0.68 1.04
N HIS A 7 -22.39 0.43 1.38
CA HIS A 7 -21.98 -0.47 2.46
C HIS A 7 -20.99 0.24 3.37
N ASP A 8 -20.96 -0.11 4.64
CA ASP A 8 -19.94 0.38 5.59
C ASP A 8 -18.69 -0.52 5.63
N ASP A 9 -18.78 -1.73 5.08
CA ASP A 9 -17.65 -2.66 4.97
C ASP A 9 -16.63 -2.17 3.92
N PRO A 10 -15.37 -1.85 4.30
CA PRO A 10 -14.39 -1.30 3.38
C PRO A 10 -14.12 -2.17 2.14
N LYS A 11 -14.18 -3.50 2.29
CA LYS A 11 -13.99 -4.43 1.17
C LYS A 11 -15.12 -4.29 0.15
N ALA A 12 -16.37 -4.28 0.60
CA ALA A 12 -17.53 -4.04 -0.24
C ALA A 12 -17.49 -2.65 -0.89
N GLN A 13 -17.07 -1.61 -0.17
CA GLN A 13 -16.91 -0.26 -0.73
C GLN A 13 -15.89 -0.21 -1.86
N LEU A 14 -14.74 -0.88 -1.68
CA LEU A 14 -13.69 -0.95 -2.69
C LEU A 14 -14.18 -1.69 -3.95
N GLN A 15 -14.80 -2.87 -3.78
CA GLN A 15 -15.37 -3.64 -4.89
C GLN A 15 -16.41 -2.83 -5.67
N GLN A 16 -17.29 -2.13 -4.96
CA GLN A 16 -18.29 -1.25 -5.58
C GLN A 16 -17.60 -0.19 -6.43
N THR A 17 -16.63 0.52 -5.85
CA THR A 17 -15.93 1.65 -6.48
C THR A 17 -15.14 1.21 -7.71
N VAL A 18 -14.37 0.14 -7.60
CA VAL A 18 -13.57 -0.40 -8.71
C VAL A 18 -14.49 -0.81 -9.87
N LYS A 19 -15.58 -1.53 -9.58
CA LYS A 19 -16.54 -1.95 -10.60
C LYS A 19 -17.25 -0.77 -11.28
N ALA A 20 -17.74 0.19 -10.51
CA ALA A 20 -18.53 1.30 -11.05
C ALA A 20 -17.71 2.31 -11.85
N LEU A 21 -16.43 2.47 -11.51
CA LEU A 21 -15.50 3.36 -12.19
C LEU A 21 -14.64 2.64 -13.24
N ASN A 22 -14.84 1.33 -13.42
CA ASN A 22 -14.07 0.48 -14.34
C ASN A 22 -12.55 0.60 -14.12
N LEU A 23 -12.13 0.50 -12.86
CA LEU A 23 -10.72 0.56 -12.45
C LEU A 23 -10.10 -0.84 -12.41
N ASP A 24 -8.77 -0.89 -12.39
CA ASP A 24 -7.99 -2.11 -12.20
C ASP A 24 -7.40 -2.14 -10.77
N TYR A 25 -7.40 -3.32 -10.15
CA TYR A 25 -6.75 -3.58 -8.88
C TYR A 25 -5.21 -3.53 -8.97
N HIS A 26 -4.63 -3.63 -10.17
CA HIS A 26 -3.19 -3.56 -10.41
C HIS A 26 -2.64 -2.14 -10.58
N PHE A 27 -3.33 -1.12 -10.05
CA PHE A 27 -2.90 0.28 -10.07
C PHE A 27 -1.73 0.54 -9.11
N ARG A 28 -0.56 -0.05 -9.40
CA ARG A 28 0.72 0.15 -8.68
C ARG A 28 0.54 0.26 -7.16
N PRO A 29 0.07 -0.81 -6.49
CA PRO A 29 -0.19 -0.76 -5.07
C PRO A 29 1.08 -0.40 -4.30
N PHE A 30 0.91 0.18 -3.11
CA PHE A 30 2.00 0.58 -2.21
C PHE A 30 2.93 1.66 -2.78
N SER A 31 2.44 2.49 -3.70
CA SER A 31 3.18 3.62 -4.29
C SER A 31 2.95 4.96 -3.59
N LEU A 32 1.94 5.05 -2.71
CA LEU A 32 1.56 6.27 -2.00
C LEU A 32 1.71 6.10 -0.48
N CYS A 33 2.05 7.19 0.19
CA CYS A 33 2.06 7.27 1.65
C CYS A 33 0.63 7.16 2.20
N LEU A 34 0.43 6.28 3.17
CA LEU A 34 -0.88 6.11 3.83
C LEU A 34 -1.31 7.33 4.68
N GLU A 35 -0.38 8.19 5.07
CA GLU A 35 -0.66 9.40 5.86
C GLU A 35 -0.83 10.65 4.99
N CYS A 36 0.05 10.82 4.00
CA CYS A 36 0.14 12.06 3.22
C CYS A 36 -0.38 11.94 1.78
N ASN A 37 -0.66 10.72 1.31
CA ASN A 37 -1.02 10.42 -0.07
C ASN A 37 0.01 10.87 -1.12
N GLN A 38 1.26 11.15 -0.70
CA GLN A 38 2.38 11.51 -1.58
C GLN A 38 3.07 10.27 -2.15
N ALA A 39 3.61 10.40 -3.37
CA ALA A 39 4.39 9.34 -4.00
C ALA A 39 5.61 8.97 -3.14
N LEU A 40 5.78 7.68 -2.90
CA LEU A 40 6.91 7.16 -2.14
C LEU A 40 8.15 7.09 -3.03
N MET A 41 9.31 7.41 -2.43
CA MET A 41 10.60 7.38 -3.12
C MET A 41 11.42 6.18 -2.63
N PRO A 42 12.13 5.46 -3.52
CA PRO A 42 13.00 4.36 -3.12
C PRO A 42 14.14 4.87 -2.22
N ARG A 43 14.54 4.04 -1.25
CA ARG A 43 15.71 4.27 -0.39
C ARG A 43 16.63 3.07 -0.42
N SER A 44 17.92 3.35 -0.39
CA SER A 44 18.94 2.31 -0.28
C SER A 44 18.92 1.71 1.12
N LYS A 45 19.47 0.50 1.26
CA LYS A 45 19.56 -0.17 2.56
C LYS A 45 20.39 0.66 3.53
N ASP A 46 21.52 1.21 3.09
CA ASP A 46 22.44 1.96 3.94
C ASP A 46 21.80 3.25 4.48
N GLU A 47 20.96 3.90 3.67
CA GLU A 47 20.24 5.13 4.06
C GLU A 47 19.23 4.90 5.20
N VAL A 48 18.75 3.67 5.40
CA VAL A 48 17.71 3.37 6.40
C VAL A 48 18.25 2.70 7.66
N GLN A 49 19.57 2.40 7.73
CA GLN A 49 20.16 1.57 8.79
C GLN A 49 19.83 2.04 10.22
N SER A 50 19.84 3.35 10.45
CA SER A 50 19.53 3.96 11.75
C SER A 50 18.07 4.40 11.90
N LEU A 51 17.27 4.25 10.84
CA LEU A 51 15.89 4.76 10.77
C LEU A 51 14.84 3.66 10.91
N VAL A 52 15.23 2.40 10.76
CA VAL A 52 14.33 1.25 10.92
C VAL A 52 14.82 0.32 12.04
N PRO A 53 13.93 -0.50 12.65
CA PRO A 53 14.34 -1.49 13.62
C PRO A 53 15.42 -2.45 13.08
N SER A 54 16.36 -2.85 13.93
CA SER A 54 17.51 -3.68 13.53
C SER A 54 17.11 -5.00 12.85
N TYR A 55 16.01 -5.63 13.30
CA TYR A 55 15.47 -6.83 12.67
C TYR A 55 14.97 -6.57 11.24
N VAL A 56 14.29 -5.43 11.02
CA VAL A 56 13.83 -5.01 9.69
C VAL A 56 15.02 -4.77 8.78
N PHE A 57 16.01 -4.01 9.24
CA PHE A 57 17.25 -3.76 8.48
C PHE A 57 17.95 -5.07 8.05
N LYS A 58 18.03 -6.05 8.95
CA LYS A 58 18.67 -7.34 8.67
C LYS A 58 17.88 -8.19 7.68
N THR A 59 16.55 -8.18 7.75
CA THR A 59 15.69 -9.12 7.01
C THR A 59 15.15 -8.56 5.69
N GLN A 60 15.02 -7.24 5.57
CA GLN A 60 14.39 -6.60 4.42
C GLN A 60 15.42 -6.02 3.43
N LYS A 61 15.01 -5.95 2.16
CA LYS A 61 15.86 -5.52 1.04
C LYS A 61 15.38 -4.26 0.34
N GLN A 62 14.08 -3.97 0.39
CA GLN A 62 13.46 -2.85 -0.31
C GLN A 62 12.82 -1.91 0.69
N TYR A 63 13.11 -0.63 0.52
CA TYR A 63 12.61 0.44 1.36
C TYR A 63 12.10 1.58 0.49
N THR A 64 11.04 2.21 0.95
CA THR A 64 10.56 3.47 0.38
C THR A 64 10.26 4.46 1.48
N GLU A 65 10.35 5.74 1.18
CA GLU A 65 10.13 6.83 2.14
C GLU A 65 9.17 7.86 1.55
N CYS A 66 8.29 8.41 2.38
CA CYS A 66 7.50 9.57 2.00
C CYS A 66 8.35 10.85 2.05
N PRO A 67 8.44 11.64 0.96
CA PRO A 67 9.19 12.91 0.97
C PRO A 67 8.62 13.97 1.92
N SER A 68 7.37 13.80 2.38
CA SER A 68 6.67 14.82 3.18
C SER A 68 6.73 14.52 4.68
N CYS A 69 6.43 13.29 5.10
CA CYS A 69 6.40 12.92 6.53
C CYS A 69 7.53 11.99 6.95
N HIS A 70 8.44 11.63 6.04
CA HIS A 70 9.61 10.77 6.30
C HIS A 70 9.29 9.37 6.83
N ARG A 71 8.03 8.92 6.74
CA ARG A 71 7.67 7.55 7.10
C ARG A 71 8.29 6.57 6.11
N ILE A 72 8.98 5.57 6.65
CA ILE A 72 9.64 4.50 5.88
C ILE A 72 8.74 3.26 5.84
N TYR A 73 8.64 2.64 4.66
CA TYR A 73 7.89 1.42 4.39
C TYR A 73 8.81 0.32 3.88
N TRP A 74 8.45 -0.95 4.15
CA TRP A 74 9.15 -2.16 3.70
C TRP A 74 8.17 -3.33 3.53
N GLN A 75 8.58 -4.38 2.84
CA GLN A 75 7.74 -5.54 2.51
C GLN A 75 7.64 -6.57 3.67
N GLY A 76 7.09 -6.12 4.81
CA GLY A 76 6.82 -6.99 5.96
C GLY A 76 5.56 -7.87 5.81
N THR A 77 5.17 -8.56 6.88
CA THR A 77 3.98 -9.44 6.92
C THR A 77 2.68 -8.70 6.59
N HIS A 78 2.52 -7.46 7.06
CA HIS A 78 1.37 -6.62 6.71
C HIS A 78 1.28 -6.35 5.21
N TRP A 79 2.42 -6.10 4.55
CA TRP A 79 2.47 -5.93 3.10
C TRP A 79 2.02 -7.20 2.38
N GLN A 80 2.52 -8.36 2.80
CA GLN A 80 2.14 -9.66 2.23
C GLN A 80 0.64 -9.94 2.37
N ALA A 81 0.06 -9.62 3.54
CA ALA A 81 -1.37 -9.77 3.77
C ALA A 81 -2.20 -8.85 2.86
N MET A 82 -1.79 -7.60 2.68
CA MET A 82 -2.45 -6.66 1.77
C MET A 82 -2.36 -7.11 0.31
N VAL A 83 -1.20 -7.60 -0.14
CA VAL A 83 -1.03 -8.16 -1.50
C VAL A 83 -2.01 -9.30 -1.72
N LYS A 84 -2.07 -10.26 -0.79
CA LYS A 84 -2.98 -11.40 -0.87
C LYS A 84 -4.45 -10.95 -0.96
N GLU A 85 -4.83 -9.92 -0.21
CA GLU A 85 -6.20 -9.42 -0.26
C GLU A 85 -6.54 -8.74 -1.59
N LEU A 86 -5.60 -7.97 -2.16
CA LEU A 86 -5.76 -7.39 -3.49
C LEU A 86 -5.89 -8.48 -4.56
N GLU A 87 -5.12 -9.57 -4.46
CA GLU A 87 -5.23 -10.72 -5.35
C GLU A 87 -6.59 -11.44 -5.22
N ASN A 88 -7.10 -11.62 -3.99
CA ASN A 88 -8.43 -12.19 -3.77
C ASN A 88 -9.52 -11.34 -4.45
N LEU A 89 -9.46 -10.02 -4.25
CA LEU A 89 -10.37 -9.05 -4.83
C LEU A 89 -10.34 -9.03 -6.35
N ALA A 90 -9.14 -9.08 -6.95
CA ALA A 90 -8.96 -9.13 -8.40
C ALA A 90 -9.53 -10.43 -9.00
N ASN A 91 -9.44 -11.54 -8.26
CA ASN A 91 -9.94 -12.85 -8.69
C ASN A 91 -11.43 -13.09 -8.34
N GLY A 92 -12.13 -12.10 -7.78
CA GLY A 92 -13.54 -12.20 -7.42
C GLY A 92 -13.84 -13.16 -6.27
N ARG A 93 -12.87 -13.40 -5.37
CA ARG A 93 -13.04 -14.22 -4.16
C ARG A 93 -13.25 -13.36 -2.90
#